data_AF-A0AA41CKB9-F1
#
_entry.id   AF-A0AA41CKB9-F1
#
_cell.length_a   1.000
_cell.length_b   1.000
_cell.length_c   1.000
_cell.angle_alpha   90.00
_cell.angle_beta   90.00
_cell.angle_gamma   90.00
#
_symmetry.space_group_name_H-M   'P 1'
#
loop_
_entity.id
_entity.type
_entity.pdbx_description
1 polymer ?
#
loop_
_entity_poly.entity_id
_entity_poly.type
_entity_poly.pdbx_seq_one_letter_code
_entity_poly.pdbx_strand_id
1 'polypeptide(L)'
;MDTIYDFLDDVRLRPSMYVRGSSVLHLQSILYGYRVACEIHGVPAQTDFDHLGPFSEWLWPRLNMPYSSSLGWAVEIERAAEAVGIPSLTMFFDLLDEFRAERDDAARDAPR
;
A
#
# COMPACT_ATOMS: atom_id res chain seq x y z
N MET A 1 17.09 -6.13 -0.32
CA MET A 1 15.63 -6.28 -0.21
C MET A 1 15.38 -7.05 1.07
N ASP A 2 15.45 -6.34 2.18
CA ASP A 2 15.29 -6.95 3.50
C ASP A 2 13.90 -6.65 4.07
N THR A 3 13.19 -5.69 3.47
CA THR A 3 11.82 -5.30 3.86
C THR A 3 10.86 -5.28 2.67
N ILE A 4 9.54 -5.29 2.96
CA ILE A 4 8.51 -5.11 1.93
C ILE A 4 8.56 -3.71 1.31
N TYR A 5 9.12 -2.72 2.02
CA TYR A 5 9.30 -1.37 1.49
C TYR A 5 10.42 -1.32 0.45
N ASP A 6 11.53 -2.04 0.66
CA ASP A 6 12.58 -2.17 -0.35
C ASP A 6 12.01 -2.80 -1.64
N PHE A 7 11.11 -3.78 -1.48
CA PHE A 7 10.40 -4.37 -2.62
C PHE A 7 9.53 -3.33 -3.34
N LEU A 8 8.78 -2.52 -2.61
CA LEU A 8 7.95 -1.46 -3.17
C LEU A 8 8.77 -0.37 -3.87
N ASP A 9 9.95 -0.03 -3.32
CA ASP A 9 10.88 0.91 -3.92
C ASP A 9 11.39 0.38 -5.28
N ASP A 10 11.73 -0.91 -5.38
CA ASP A 10 12.11 -1.55 -6.65
C ASP A 10 10.95 -1.64 -7.66
N VAL A 11 9.73 -1.93 -7.19
CA VAL A 11 8.52 -1.89 -8.03
C VAL A 11 8.31 -0.49 -8.60
N ARG A 12 8.52 0.57 -7.81
CA ARG A 12 8.41 1.96 -8.28
C ARG A 12 9.40 2.28 -9.39
N LEU A 13 10.64 1.79 -9.28
CA LEU A 13 11.68 2.00 -10.28
C LEU A 13 11.41 1.26 -11.59
N ARG A 14 10.80 0.07 -11.53
CA ARG A 14 10.61 -0.80 -12.70
C ARG A 14 9.25 -1.52 -12.68
N PRO A 15 8.13 -0.79 -12.72
CA PRO A 15 6.80 -1.37 -12.46
C PRO A 15 6.45 -2.48 -13.43
N SER A 16 6.81 -2.35 -14.71
CA SER A 16 6.54 -3.38 -15.73
C SER A 16 7.28 -4.71 -15.51
N MET A 17 8.34 -4.74 -14.69
CA MET A 17 9.06 -5.98 -14.36
C MET A 17 8.32 -6.83 -13.33
N TYR A 18 7.51 -6.20 -12.47
CA TYR A 18 6.87 -6.86 -11.32
C TYR A 18 5.34 -6.89 -11.45
N VAL A 19 4.75 -5.81 -11.94
CA VAL A 19 3.32 -5.58 -11.95
C VAL A 19 2.83 -5.43 -13.38
N ARG A 20 2.18 -6.49 -13.88
CA ARG A 20 1.53 -6.48 -15.19
C ARG A 20 0.49 -5.35 -15.27
N GLY A 21 0.57 -4.55 -16.33
CA GLY A 21 -0.38 -3.48 -16.63
C GLY A 21 -0.37 -2.31 -15.64
N SER A 22 0.62 -2.23 -14.76
CA SER A 22 0.67 -1.21 -13.70
C SER A 22 -0.58 -1.20 -12.81
N SER A 23 -1.20 -2.37 -12.58
CA SER A 23 -2.39 -2.52 -11.75
C SER A 23 -2.05 -2.60 -10.26
N VAL A 24 -2.75 -1.80 -9.47
CA VAL A 24 -2.60 -1.79 -8.01
C VAL A 24 -3.18 -3.08 -7.42
N LEU A 25 -4.24 -3.64 -8.00
CA LEU A 25 -4.78 -4.95 -7.59
C LEU A 25 -3.78 -6.09 -7.76
N HIS A 26 -3.04 -6.08 -8.86
CA HIS A 26 -2.00 -7.08 -9.06
C HIS A 26 -0.86 -6.90 -8.04
N LEU A 27 -0.46 -5.66 -7.73
CA LEU A 27 0.49 -5.40 -6.65
C LEU A 27 -0.03 -5.91 -5.29
N GLN A 28 -1.28 -5.62 -4.93
CA GLN A 28 -1.90 -6.11 -3.69
C GLN A 28 -1.87 -7.63 -3.60
N SER A 29 -2.11 -8.33 -4.71
CA SER A 29 -2.06 -9.80 -4.76
C SER A 29 -0.66 -10.34 -4.43
N ILE A 30 0.40 -9.67 -4.90
CA ILE A 30 1.80 -10.02 -4.57
C ILE A 30 2.06 -9.83 -3.07
N LEU A 31 1.65 -8.68 -2.51
CA LEU A 31 1.84 -8.38 -1.08
C LEU A 31 1.06 -9.36 -0.19
N TYR A 32 -0.16 -9.73 -0.59
CA TYR A 32 -0.93 -10.76 0.09
C TYR A 32 -0.24 -12.12 0.06
N GLY A 33 0.32 -12.53 -1.08
CA GLY A 33 1.10 -13.75 -1.22
C GLY A 33 2.32 -13.79 -0.30
N TYR A 34 3.05 -12.66 -0.20
CA TYR A 34 4.15 -12.50 0.76
C TYR A 34 3.70 -12.71 2.21
N ARG A 35 2.60 -12.05 2.63
CA ARG A 35 2.03 -12.21 3.98
C ARG A 35 1.68 -13.66 4.29
N VAL A 36 1.03 -14.35 3.35
CA VAL A 36 0.67 -15.77 3.50
C VAL A 36 1.92 -16.65 3.60
N ALA A 37 2.96 -16.39 2.80
CA ALA A 37 4.22 -17.13 2.89
C ALA A 37 4.89 -16.95 4.26
N CYS A 38 4.94 -15.72 4.78
CA CYS A 38 5.45 -15.45 6.13
C CYS A 38 4.67 -16.22 7.21
N GLU A 39 3.33 -16.22 7.13
CA GLU A 39 2.46 -16.97 8.04
C GLU A 39 2.77 -18.47 8.03
N ILE A 40 2.87 -19.07 6.83
CA ILE A 40 3.18 -20.50 6.65
C ILE A 40 4.57 -20.85 7.20
N HIS A 41 5.55 -19.96 7.04
CA HIS A 41 6.93 -20.17 7.47
C HIS A 41 7.20 -19.71 8.91
N GLY A 42 6.19 -19.19 9.63
CA GLY A 42 6.34 -18.71 11.01
C GLY A 42 7.26 -17.49 11.15
N VAL A 43 7.40 -16.70 10.09
CA VAL A 43 8.20 -15.47 10.06
C VAL A 43 7.28 -14.27 10.28
N PRO A 44 7.65 -13.25 11.08
CA PRO A 44 6.85 -12.04 11.21
C PRO A 44 6.63 -11.35 9.86
N ALA A 45 5.36 -11.25 9.44
CA ALA A 45 4.96 -10.49 8.27
C ALA A 45 4.71 -9.03 8.66
N GLN A 46 4.92 -8.12 7.72
CA GLN A 46 4.41 -6.76 7.84
C GLN A 46 2.93 -6.72 7.43
N THR A 47 2.10 -6.08 8.25
CA THR A 47 0.63 -6.09 8.13
C THR A 47 0.06 -4.74 7.64
N ASP A 48 0.92 -3.78 7.28
CA ASP A 48 0.49 -2.43 6.89
C ASP A 48 -0.53 -2.44 5.74
N PHE A 49 -0.37 -3.38 4.81
CA PHE A 49 -1.20 -3.49 3.59
C PHE A 49 -2.36 -4.48 3.71
N ASP A 50 -2.63 -4.98 4.91
CA ASP A 50 -3.81 -5.82 5.17
C ASP A 50 -5.09 -5.02 4.90
N HIS A 51 -6.20 -5.73 4.70
CA HIS A 51 -7.49 -5.11 4.39
C HIS A 51 -7.92 -4.05 5.43
N LEU A 52 -7.64 -4.32 6.70
CA LEU A 52 -7.83 -3.39 7.82
C LEU A 52 -6.49 -2.98 8.45
N GLY A 53 -5.41 -3.04 7.67
CA GLY A 53 -4.09 -2.64 8.13
C GLY A 53 -3.94 -1.12 8.25
N PRO A 54 -2.87 -0.66 8.91
CA PRO A 54 -2.54 0.76 9.08
C PRO A 54 -2.66 1.62 7.81
N PHE A 55 -2.25 1.12 6.65
CA PHE A 55 -2.35 1.87 5.39
C PHE A 55 -3.81 2.10 4.99
N SER A 56 -4.66 1.08 5.10
CA SER A 56 -6.09 1.17 4.79
C SER A 56 -6.79 2.17 5.72
N GLU A 57 -6.55 2.08 7.03
CA GLU A 57 -7.15 3.00 8.01
C GLU A 57 -6.74 4.46 7.77
N TRP A 58 -5.47 4.68 7.42
CA TRP A 58 -4.94 6.00 7.07
C TRP A 58 -5.50 6.54 5.74
N LEU A 59 -5.80 5.65 4.79
CA LEU A 59 -6.24 5.99 3.43
C LEU A 59 -7.69 6.49 3.38
N TRP A 60 -8.61 5.85 4.10
CA TRP A 60 -10.04 6.16 4.00
C TRP A 60 -10.41 7.64 4.12
N PRO A 61 -9.95 8.38 5.14
CA PRO A 61 -10.25 9.81 5.24
C PRO A 61 -9.68 10.62 4.06
N ARG A 62 -8.56 10.20 3.45
CA ARG A 62 -7.93 10.90 2.31
C ARG A 62 -8.67 10.70 1.00
N LEU A 63 -9.32 9.54 0.85
CA LEU A 63 -10.26 9.30 -0.25
C LEU A 63 -11.67 9.83 0.06
N ASN A 64 -11.82 10.63 1.13
CA ASN A 64 -13.09 11.17 1.58
C ASN A 64 -14.15 10.07 1.83
N MET A 65 -13.70 8.90 2.29
CA MET A 65 -14.54 7.75 2.61
C MET A 65 -14.82 7.72 4.11
N PRO A 66 -16.10 7.72 4.54
CA PRO A 66 -16.46 7.77 5.96
C PRO A 66 -16.21 6.44 6.70
N TYR A 67 -16.08 5.33 5.98
CA TYR A 67 -15.88 3.99 6.52
C TYR A 67 -14.94 3.19 5.60
N SER A 68 -14.44 2.07 6.11
CA SER A 68 -13.63 1.13 5.32
C SER A 68 -14.41 0.59 4.12
N SER A 69 -13.75 0.53 2.97
CA SER A 69 -14.32 -0.11 1.78
C SER A 69 -14.22 -1.62 1.89
N SER A 70 -15.32 -2.34 1.63
CA SER A 70 -15.33 -3.79 1.50
C SER A 70 -14.55 -4.30 0.29
N LEU A 71 -14.23 -3.44 -0.68
CA LEU A 71 -13.44 -3.78 -1.86
C LEU A 71 -11.93 -3.65 -1.61
N GLY A 72 -11.54 -3.03 -0.50
CA GLY A 72 -10.15 -2.84 -0.11
C GLY A 72 -9.45 -1.71 -0.86
N TRP A 73 -8.26 -1.34 -0.35
CA TRP A 73 -7.55 -0.13 -0.75
C TRP A 73 -7.19 -0.11 -2.24
N ALA A 74 -6.81 -1.25 -2.82
CA ALA A 74 -6.36 -1.31 -4.21
C ALA A 74 -7.46 -0.95 -5.21
N VAL A 75 -8.69 -1.44 -4.99
CA VAL A 75 -9.84 -1.10 -5.85
C VAL A 75 -10.17 0.39 -5.75
N GLU A 76 -10.18 0.93 -4.53
CA GLU A 76 -10.54 2.34 -4.34
C GLU A 76 -9.46 3.29 -4.87
N ILE A 77 -8.18 2.93 -4.79
CA ILE A 77 -7.10 3.70 -5.43
C ILE A 77 -7.23 3.65 -6.96
N GLU A 78 -7.53 2.50 -7.56
CA GLU A 78 -7.74 2.42 -9.02
C GLU A 78 -8.91 3.32 -9.47
N ARG A 79 -10.02 3.32 -8.72
CA ARG A 79 -11.17 4.20 -8.99
C ARG A 79 -10.84 5.68 -8.81
N ALA A 80 -10.14 6.03 -7.73
CA ALA A 80 -9.75 7.40 -7.45
C ALA A 80 -8.80 7.93 -8.53
N ALA A 81 -7.84 7.11 -8.96
CA ALA A 81 -6.90 7.46 -10.01
C ALA A 81 -7.58 7.61 -11.38
N GLU A 82 -8.52 6.73 -11.71
CA GLU A 82 -9.35 6.83 -12.92
C GLU A 82 -10.16 8.14 -12.92
N ALA A 83 -10.79 8.50 -11.80
CA ALA A 83 -11.61 9.70 -11.67
C ALA A 83 -10.82 11.01 -11.91
N VAL A 84 -9.52 11.04 -11.59
CA VAL A 84 -8.64 12.20 -11.80
C VAL A 84 -7.74 12.06 -13.04
N GLY A 85 -7.82 10.94 -13.76
CA GLY A 85 -7.11 10.71 -15.02
C GLY A 85 -5.60 10.47 -14.88
N ILE A 86 -5.13 9.89 -13.76
CA ILE A 86 -3.71 9.55 -13.56
C ILE A 86 -3.50 8.03 -13.45
N PRO A 87 -2.28 7.51 -13.69
CA PRO A 87 -2.01 6.09 -13.47
C PRO A 87 -2.21 5.69 -12.01
N SER A 88 -2.96 4.60 -11.77
CA SER A 88 -3.28 4.13 -10.42
C SER A 88 -2.05 3.77 -9.59
N LEU A 89 -1.02 3.21 -10.21
CA LEU A 89 0.24 2.91 -9.54
C LEU A 89 0.99 4.19 -9.11
N THR A 90 0.89 5.27 -9.89
CA THR A 90 1.43 6.57 -9.49
C THR A 90 0.71 7.07 -8.23
N MET A 91 -0.62 7.07 -8.25
CA MET A 91 -1.42 7.47 -7.07
C MET A 91 -1.09 6.61 -5.84
N PHE A 92 -0.95 5.30 -6.01
CA PHE A 92 -0.56 4.41 -4.91
C PHE A 92 0.79 4.82 -4.28
N PHE A 93 1.80 5.10 -5.10
CA PHE A 93 3.12 5.46 -4.59
C PHE A 93 3.15 6.86 -3.95
N ASP A 94 2.37 7.82 -4.46
CA ASP A 94 2.25 9.13 -3.83
C ASP A 94 1.59 9.02 -2.46
N LEU A 95 0.50 8.24 -2.35
CA LEU A 95 -0.14 7.92 -1.07
C LEU A 95 0.79 7.16 -0.12
N LEU A 96 1.61 6.24 -0.64
CA LEU A 96 2.58 5.50 0.16
C LEU A 96 3.65 6.42 0.74
N ASP A 97 4.13 7.39 -0.03
CA ASP A 97 5.10 8.39 0.42
C ASP A 97 4.52 9.24 1.56
N GLU A 98 3.28 9.72 1.41
CA GLU A 98 2.59 10.47 2.45
C GLU A 98 2.39 9.64 3.74
N PHE A 99 1.96 8.38 3.59
CA PHE A 99 1.79 7.47 4.73
C PHE A 99 3.08 7.27 5.52
N ARG A 100 4.21 7.10 4.82
CA ARG A 100 5.53 6.93 5.45
C ARG A 100 5.98 8.21 6.14
N ALA A 101 5.81 9.37 5.49
CA ALA A 101 6.21 10.66 6.03
C ALA A 101 5.49 10.97 7.35
N GLU A 102 4.16 10.81 7.38
CA GLU A 102 3.38 11.09 8.60
C GLU A 102 3.68 10.14 9.75
N ARG A 103 3.98 8.87 9.44
CA ARG A 103 4.37 7.90 10.46
C ARG A 103 5.74 8.23 11.04
N ASP A 104 6.69 8.67 10.21
CA ASP A 104 8.01 9.09 10.67
C ASP A 104 7.93 10.34 11.55
N ASP A 105 7.04 11.28 11.22
CA ASP A 105 6.79 12.48 12.04
C ASP A 105 6.15 12.12 13.37
N ALA A 106 5.12 11.25 13.38
CA ALA A 106 4.51 10.76 14.61
C ALA A 106 5.51 10.03 15.52
N ALA A 107 6.46 9.29 14.94
CA ALA A 107 7.52 8.62 15.70
C ALA A 107 8.54 9.60 16.31
N ARG A 108 8.78 10.75 15.68
CA ARG A 108 9.65 11.81 16.20
C ARG A 108 9.00 12.59 17.36
N ASP A 109 7.68 12.75 17.31
CA ASP A 109 6.90 13.52 18.28
C ASP A 109 6.46 12.72 19.52
N ALA A 110 6.66 11.39 19.52
CA ALA A 110 6.31 10.54 20.66
C ALA A 110 7.18 10.87 21.91
N PRO A 111 6.57 11.03 23.10
CA PRO A 111 7.33 11.32 24.32
C PRO A 111 8.28 10.16 24.66
N ARG A 112 9.54 10.49 24.94
CA ARG A 112 10.59 9.55 25.37
C ARG A 112 10.37 9.01 26.78
#